data_AF-A0A6I5NCY8-F1
#
_entry.id   AF-A0A6I5NCY8-F1
#
_cell.length_a   1.000
_cell.length_b   1.000
_cell.length_c   1.000
_cell.angle_alpha   90.00
_cell.angle_beta   90.00
_cell.angle_gamma   90.00
#
_symmetry.space_group_name_H-M   'P 1'
#
loop_
_entity.id
_entity.type
_entity.pdbx_description
1 polymer ?
#
loop_
_entity_poly.entity_id
_entity_poly.type
_entity_poly.pdbx_seq_one_letter_code
_entity_poly.pdbx_strand_id
1 'polypeptide(L)'
;MPRLNNRAFAVLNQELQRLCANKPLETVRYSIVLKRLEKLRQQAGAPLTYSEIKAEIADIFPEFSDRILKQAARLNQPNPLVRPAQWIASLAIGAGAIAGGLWLVNLPYPMIRWPVARTAPLLLLPSFMRMDHNYRQAIIYTEQADQLINNATSAQDFELGEAKADQAQQHLNQLPVWFLGYYPQRYCAWFNCGWRFTLDEFEAARALVGRMEAQIFQEQNALQQLAAGTEAVAAAKQRYETVQSSEEKIAILAEWQKGMDQLSEIPPGTLAGQTAQTRLNAFQRDYQTVAGTSADARQSNSYVQAAKQYAVQASELVQNPPHAASRWQEAARLWEDAIQQLNQVQDASPGYAEAQALRAKYQRNLSEIRIRQTEEAAAVQAFGQIQERVTRLIATTQQPSPETLAELEQIINRLDDVPAGTTVSQSAQTLRSQAAAHLQKLQNAM
;
A
#
# COMPACT_ATOMS: atom_id res chain seq x y z
N MET A 1 45.21 -21.54 5.65
CA MET A 1 43.77 -21.69 5.35
C MET A 1 43.05 -22.01 6.65
N PRO A 2 41.83 -21.47 6.88
CA PRO A 2 41.07 -21.80 8.08
C PRO A 2 40.71 -23.29 8.07
N ARG A 3 40.73 -23.96 9.23
CA ARG A 3 40.40 -25.40 9.32
C ARG A 3 38.94 -25.68 8.94
N LEU A 4 38.04 -24.72 9.18
CA LEU A 4 36.67 -24.73 8.67
C LEU A 4 36.44 -23.51 7.77
N ASN A 5 36.00 -23.71 6.53
CA ASN A 5 35.72 -22.63 5.60
C ASN A 5 34.28 -22.10 5.75
N ASN A 6 34.03 -20.91 5.20
CA ASN A 6 32.75 -20.21 5.39
C ASN A 6 31.55 -20.97 4.79
N ARG A 7 31.76 -21.75 3.72
CA ARG A 7 30.70 -22.50 3.05
C ARG A 7 30.27 -23.71 3.88
N ALA A 8 31.24 -24.46 4.38
CA ALA A 8 31.00 -25.57 5.29
C ALA A 8 30.35 -25.08 6.59
N PHE A 9 30.81 -23.96 7.15
CA PHE A 9 30.21 -23.36 8.35
C PHE A 9 28.75 -22.95 8.16
N ALA A 10 28.40 -22.28 7.05
CA ALA A 10 27.03 -21.83 6.82
C ALA A 10 26.03 -23.00 6.79
N VAL A 11 26.41 -24.10 6.15
CA VAL A 11 25.60 -25.33 6.06
C VAL A 11 25.41 -25.98 7.44
N LEU A 12 26.46 -26.02 8.26
CA LEU A 12 26.36 -26.56 9.62
C LEU A 12 25.49 -25.66 10.52
N ASN A 13 25.68 -24.33 10.44
CA ASN A 13 24.95 -23.38 11.27
C ASN A 13 23.44 -23.38 10.96
N GLN A 14 23.07 -23.48 9.68
CA GLN A 14 21.67 -23.54 9.29
C GLN A 14 20.96 -24.77 9.89
N GLU A 15 21.61 -25.93 9.89
CA GLU A 15 21.03 -27.13 10.49
C GLU A 15 20.99 -27.05 12.03
N LEU A 16 21.98 -26.43 12.67
CA LEU A 16 21.94 -26.15 14.12
C LEU A 16 20.74 -25.24 14.48
N GLN A 17 20.51 -24.18 13.71
CA GLN A 17 19.37 -23.28 13.90
C GLN A 17 18.03 -24.03 13.72
N ARG A 18 17.96 -24.94 12.75
CA ARG A 18 16.78 -25.79 12.53
C ARG A 18 16.50 -26.70 13.72
N LEU A 19 17.53 -27.33 14.29
CA LEU A 19 17.38 -28.24 15.43
C LEU A 19 16.99 -27.50 16.73
N CYS A 20 17.42 -26.25 16.88
CA CYS A 20 17.17 -25.44 18.06
C CYS A 20 15.95 -24.51 17.96
N ALA A 21 15.25 -24.48 16.81
CA ALA A 21 14.09 -23.61 16.61
C ALA A 21 13.00 -23.89 17.66
N ASN A 22 12.56 -22.83 18.34
CA ASN A 22 11.49 -22.84 19.35
C ASN A 22 11.75 -23.65 20.62
N LYS A 23 13.02 -23.89 21.01
CA LYS A 23 13.38 -24.58 22.26
C LYS A 23 14.34 -23.75 23.14
N PRO A 24 13.85 -23.06 24.18
CA PRO A 24 14.67 -22.15 25.00
C PRO A 24 15.88 -22.83 25.67
N LEU A 25 15.73 -24.08 26.11
CA LEU A 25 16.77 -24.89 26.75
C LEU A 25 17.90 -25.31 25.79
N GLU A 26 17.68 -25.24 24.47
CA GLU A 26 18.66 -25.61 23.44
C GLU A 26 19.59 -24.45 23.06
N THR A 27 19.28 -23.22 23.49
CA THR A 27 20.07 -22.02 23.19
C THR A 27 21.51 -22.12 23.71
N VAL A 28 21.69 -22.74 24.87
CA VAL A 28 23.02 -22.94 25.47
C VAL A 28 23.82 -23.96 24.65
N ARG A 29 23.21 -25.10 24.29
CA ARG A 29 23.82 -26.14 23.44
C ARG A 29 24.22 -25.59 22.07
N TYR A 30 23.34 -24.79 21.44
CA TYR A 30 23.62 -24.07 20.21
C TYR A 30 24.84 -23.15 20.33
N SER A 31 24.87 -22.32 21.38
CA SER A 31 25.95 -21.35 21.58
C SER A 31 27.33 -22.00 21.79
N ILE A 32 27.37 -23.18 22.42
CA ILE A 32 28.61 -23.92 22.65
C ILE A 32 29.16 -24.45 21.32
N VAL A 33 28.33 -25.11 20.52
CA VAL A 33 28.75 -25.67 19.22
C VAL A 33 29.11 -24.55 18.24
N LEU A 34 28.34 -23.46 18.21
CA LEU A 34 28.63 -22.31 17.36
C LEU A 34 30.02 -21.72 17.67
N LYS A 35 30.35 -21.52 18.96
CA LYS A 35 31.67 -21.03 19.37
C LYS A 35 32.80 -22.01 18.99
N ARG A 36 32.59 -23.32 19.09
CA ARG A 36 33.58 -24.33 18.63
C ARG A 36 33.83 -24.21 17.13
N LEU A 37 32.78 -24.15 16.33
CA LEU A 37 32.88 -24.01 14.87
C LEU A 37 33.52 -22.68 14.46
N GLU A 38 33.22 -21.57 15.14
CA GLU A 38 33.87 -20.28 14.92
C GLU A 38 35.36 -20.30 15.26
N LYS A 39 35.74 -20.95 16.36
CA LYS A 39 37.15 -21.14 16.71
C LYS A 39 37.90 -21.90 15.61
N LEU A 40 37.29 -22.92 15.02
CA LEU A 40 37.87 -23.70 13.92
C LEU A 40 38.00 -22.88 12.62
N ARG A 41 37.18 -21.84 12.43
CA ARG A 41 37.35 -20.87 11.33
C ARG A 41 38.53 -19.93 11.56
N GLN A 42 38.88 -19.65 12.81
CA GLN A 42 39.99 -18.76 13.16
C GLN A 42 41.33 -19.50 13.23
N GLN A 43 41.31 -20.82 13.41
CA GLN A 43 42.52 -21.65 13.41
C GLN A 43 43.01 -21.94 12.00
N ALA A 44 44.31 -21.73 11.75
CA ALA A 44 44.96 -22.17 10.53
C ALA A 44 45.39 -23.65 10.65
N GLY A 45 45.08 -24.46 9.65
CA GLY A 45 45.49 -25.88 9.63
C GLY A 45 44.88 -26.65 8.46
N ALA A 46 45.03 -27.97 8.48
CA ALA A 46 44.41 -28.84 7.49
C ALA A 46 42.87 -28.71 7.57
N PRO A 47 42.17 -28.70 6.42
CA PRO A 47 40.71 -28.66 6.39
C PRO A 47 40.12 -29.86 7.11
N LEU A 48 39.15 -29.60 7.98
CA LEU A 48 38.46 -30.63 8.73
C LEU A 48 37.80 -31.65 7.81
N THR A 49 38.05 -32.92 8.14
CA THR A 49 37.41 -34.10 7.56
C THR A 49 36.02 -34.33 8.18
N TYR A 50 35.23 -35.19 7.55
CA TYR A 50 33.90 -35.54 8.05
C TYR A 50 33.92 -36.09 9.49
N SER A 51 34.89 -36.93 9.83
CA SER A 51 35.03 -37.50 11.19
C SER A 51 35.36 -36.42 12.22
N GLU A 52 36.20 -35.45 11.87
CA GLU A 52 36.55 -34.34 12.77
C GLU A 52 35.36 -33.38 12.96
N ILE A 53 34.63 -33.03 11.88
CA ILE A 53 33.43 -32.20 11.99
C ILE A 53 32.36 -32.90 12.84
N LYS A 54 32.18 -34.22 12.67
CA LYS A 54 31.24 -35.01 13.46
C LYS A 54 31.62 -35.04 14.94
N ALA A 55 32.91 -35.19 15.26
CA ALA A 55 33.38 -35.21 16.65
C ALA A 55 33.12 -33.89 17.39
N GLU A 56 33.19 -32.75 16.70
CA GLU A 56 32.97 -31.42 17.28
C GLU A 56 31.49 -31.11 17.59
N ILE A 57 30.56 -31.85 16.98
CA ILE A 57 29.12 -31.60 17.03
C ILE A 57 28.37 -32.72 17.77
N ALA A 58 28.76 -33.99 17.59
CA ALA A 58 27.97 -35.15 18.00
C ALA A 58 27.89 -35.36 19.52
N ASP A 59 28.81 -34.76 20.30
CA ASP A 59 28.73 -34.78 21.77
C ASP A 59 27.56 -33.93 22.30
N ILE A 60 27.25 -32.83 21.60
CA ILE A 60 26.19 -31.90 21.99
C ILE A 60 24.92 -32.11 21.16
N PHE A 61 24.99 -32.55 19.90
CA PHE A 61 23.84 -32.87 19.05
C PHE A 61 24.03 -34.25 18.41
N PRO A 62 23.78 -35.36 19.14
CA PRO A 62 23.91 -36.70 18.58
C PRO A 62 22.93 -36.97 17.42
N GLU A 63 21.81 -36.25 17.37
CA GLU A 63 20.78 -36.32 16.31
C GLU A 63 21.12 -35.52 15.04
N PHE A 64 22.32 -34.91 14.95
CA PHE A 64 22.68 -34.05 13.83
C PHE A 64 22.78 -34.81 12.50
N SER A 65 22.23 -34.23 11.43
CA SER A 65 22.10 -34.90 10.13
C SER A 65 23.44 -35.30 9.51
N ASP A 66 23.65 -36.62 9.38
CA ASP A 66 24.86 -37.22 8.80
C ASP A 66 25.11 -36.77 7.35
N ARG A 67 24.03 -36.53 6.59
CA ARG A 67 24.08 -36.01 5.22
C ARG A 67 24.68 -34.60 5.18
N ILE A 68 24.29 -33.75 6.12
CA ILE A 68 24.77 -32.37 6.22
C ILE A 68 26.23 -32.33 6.66
N LEU A 69 26.64 -33.20 7.59
CA LEU A 69 28.05 -33.34 7.98
C LEU A 69 28.94 -33.74 6.79
N LYS A 70 28.51 -34.71 5.98
CA LYS A 70 29.24 -35.13 4.76
C LYS A 70 29.30 -34.02 3.72
N GLN A 71 28.20 -33.27 3.55
CA GLN A 71 28.16 -32.13 2.64
C GLN A 71 29.12 -31.01 3.10
N ALA A 72 29.10 -30.67 4.38
CA ALA A 72 30.01 -29.68 4.96
C ALA A 72 31.48 -30.09 4.78
N ALA A 73 31.83 -31.36 5.04
CA ALA A 73 33.18 -31.87 4.85
C ALA A 73 33.66 -31.78 3.39
N ARG A 74 32.81 -32.13 2.42
CA ARG A 74 33.13 -31.99 0.99
C ARG A 74 33.36 -30.54 0.60
N LEU A 75 32.51 -29.64 1.09
CA LEU A 75 32.66 -28.21 0.86
C LEU A 75 33.92 -27.64 1.53
N ASN A 76 34.39 -28.30 2.59
CA ASN A 76 35.56 -27.86 3.35
C ASN A 76 36.90 -28.23 2.70
N GLN A 77 36.93 -29.23 1.81
CA GLN A 77 38.16 -29.66 1.14
C GLN A 77 38.53 -28.75 -0.05
N PRO A 78 39.81 -28.36 -0.20
CA PRO A 78 40.27 -27.61 -1.37
C PRO A 78 40.24 -28.52 -2.61
N ASN A 79 39.67 -28.00 -3.70
CA ASN A 79 39.49 -28.73 -4.96
C ASN A 79 40.87 -29.11 -5.56
N PRO A 80 41.18 -30.39 -5.83
CA PRO A 80 42.54 -30.86 -6.14
C PRO A 80 43.02 -30.56 -7.58
N LEU A 81 42.37 -29.64 -8.30
CA LEU A 81 42.54 -29.45 -9.75
C LEU A 81 43.37 -28.23 -10.13
N VAL A 82 44.51 -27.98 -9.48
CA VAL A 82 45.49 -27.00 -9.99
C VAL A 82 46.93 -27.41 -9.66
N ARG A 83 47.68 -27.87 -10.67
CA ARG A 83 49.15 -27.69 -10.85
C ARG A 83 49.55 -28.01 -12.32
N PRO A 84 50.65 -27.44 -12.86
CA PRO A 84 50.56 -26.44 -13.94
C PRO A 84 51.33 -26.81 -15.24
N ALA A 85 50.90 -26.31 -16.40
CA ALA A 85 51.72 -26.36 -17.63
C ALA A 85 51.42 -25.20 -18.62
N GLN A 86 52.15 -24.10 -18.39
CA GLN A 86 53.06 -23.47 -19.36
C GLN A 86 52.59 -22.87 -20.70
N TRP A 87 51.31 -22.72 -21.02
CA TRP A 87 50.94 -21.96 -22.22
C TRP A 87 49.96 -20.84 -21.91
N ILE A 88 50.51 -19.61 -21.88
CA ILE A 88 49.96 -18.27 -22.16
C ILE A 88 50.57 -17.29 -21.14
N ALA A 89 51.83 -16.95 -21.38
CA ALA A 89 52.60 -15.94 -20.64
C ALA A 89 52.31 -14.50 -21.15
N SER A 90 51.07 -14.18 -21.52
CA SER A 90 50.74 -12.84 -22.06
C SER A 90 49.43 -12.24 -21.58
N LEU A 91 48.79 -12.78 -20.53
CA LEU A 91 47.62 -12.16 -19.87
C LEU A 91 47.62 -12.36 -18.33
N ALA A 92 48.78 -12.21 -17.68
CA ALA A 92 48.92 -12.42 -16.24
C ALA A 92 49.35 -11.14 -15.48
N ILE A 93 48.72 -10.01 -15.80
CA ILE A 93 48.46 -8.93 -14.85
C ILE A 93 46.95 -8.74 -14.85
N GLY A 94 46.19 -9.52 -14.07
CA GLY A 94 44.73 -9.32 -14.05
C GLY A 94 43.88 -10.22 -13.15
N ALA A 95 44.32 -11.43 -12.77
CA ALA A 95 43.40 -12.39 -12.12
C ALA A 95 43.33 -12.32 -10.58
N GLY A 96 44.32 -11.73 -9.90
CA GLY A 96 44.26 -11.52 -8.43
C GLY A 96 43.25 -10.45 -8.01
N ALA A 97 42.81 -9.60 -8.94
CA ALA A 97 41.82 -8.55 -8.72
C ALA A 97 40.36 -9.02 -8.89
N ILE A 98 40.10 -10.22 -9.43
CA ILE A 98 38.75 -10.58 -9.90
C ILE A 98 37.81 -10.98 -8.76
N ALA A 99 38.29 -11.65 -7.70
CA ALA A 99 37.40 -12.02 -6.59
C ALA A 99 37.05 -10.84 -5.66
N GLY A 100 37.98 -9.92 -5.40
CA GLY A 100 37.72 -8.68 -4.67
C GLY A 100 37.00 -7.62 -5.53
N GLY A 101 37.27 -7.60 -6.84
CA GLY A 101 36.63 -6.73 -7.81
C GLY A 101 35.16 -7.09 -8.08
N LEU A 102 34.79 -8.37 -8.12
CA LEU A 102 33.40 -8.79 -8.35
C LEU A 102 32.43 -8.29 -7.28
N TRP A 103 32.87 -8.18 -6.01
CA TRP A 103 32.05 -7.62 -4.94
C TRP A 103 31.86 -6.11 -5.11
N LEU A 104 32.94 -5.37 -5.38
CA LEU A 104 32.91 -3.93 -5.71
C LEU A 104 32.01 -3.63 -6.91
N VAL A 105 32.10 -4.45 -7.95
CA VAL A 105 31.34 -4.35 -9.20
C VAL A 105 29.84 -4.64 -9.01
N ASN A 106 29.48 -5.47 -8.02
CA ASN A 106 28.09 -5.78 -7.67
C ASN A 106 27.55 -4.91 -6.51
N LEU A 107 28.26 -3.87 -6.07
CA LEU A 107 27.73 -2.93 -5.07
C LEU A 107 26.52 -2.16 -5.65
N PRO A 108 25.50 -1.84 -4.85
CA PRO A 108 24.33 -1.07 -5.29
C PRO A 108 24.65 0.43 -5.45
N TYR A 109 25.80 0.75 -6.05
CA TYR A 109 26.25 2.13 -6.28
C TYR A 109 26.24 2.44 -7.78
N PRO A 110 25.41 3.40 -8.24
CA PRO A 110 25.20 3.65 -9.66
C PRO A 110 26.48 3.99 -10.43
N MET A 111 27.42 4.70 -9.80
CA MET A 111 28.69 5.10 -10.41
C MET A 111 29.60 3.91 -10.76
N ILE A 112 29.44 2.76 -10.10
CA ILE A 112 30.26 1.56 -10.33
C ILE A 112 29.54 0.59 -11.28
N ARG A 113 28.23 0.44 -11.15
CA ARG A 113 27.45 -0.50 -11.96
C ARG A 113 27.26 -0.04 -13.41
N TRP A 114 27.20 1.27 -13.67
CA TRP A 114 26.98 1.79 -15.01
C TRP A 114 28.11 1.44 -16.01
N PRO A 115 29.40 1.63 -15.68
CA PRO A 115 30.50 1.16 -16.53
C PRO A 115 30.50 -0.35 -16.74
N VAL A 116 30.20 -1.12 -15.69
CA VAL A 116 30.18 -2.59 -15.73
C VAL A 116 29.05 -3.12 -16.62
N ALA A 117 27.86 -2.53 -16.53
CA ALA A 117 26.73 -2.92 -17.37
C ALA A 117 27.02 -2.72 -18.87
N ARG A 118 27.82 -1.71 -19.23
CA ARG A 118 28.22 -1.42 -20.62
C ARG A 118 29.37 -2.30 -21.11
N THR A 119 30.28 -2.71 -20.20
CA THR A 119 31.56 -3.36 -20.58
C THR A 119 31.58 -4.86 -20.30
N ALA A 120 31.02 -5.31 -19.19
CA ALA A 120 31.00 -6.72 -18.75
C ALA A 120 29.65 -7.12 -18.12
N PRO A 121 28.52 -7.00 -18.86
CA PRO A 121 27.16 -7.22 -18.36
C PRO A 121 26.89 -8.63 -17.81
N LEU A 122 27.62 -9.66 -18.26
CA LEU A 122 27.51 -11.03 -17.74
C LEU A 122 27.77 -11.10 -16.22
N LEU A 123 28.58 -10.19 -15.67
CA LEU A 123 28.89 -10.15 -14.24
C LEU A 123 27.70 -9.71 -13.37
N LEU A 124 26.70 -9.06 -13.97
CA LEU A 124 25.51 -8.55 -13.28
C LEU A 124 24.29 -9.48 -13.45
N LEU A 125 24.40 -10.57 -14.21
CA LEU A 125 23.29 -11.51 -14.48
C LEU A 125 22.54 -11.98 -13.23
N PRO A 126 23.20 -12.46 -12.15
CA PRO A 126 22.49 -12.87 -10.94
C PRO A 126 21.69 -11.73 -10.29
N SER A 127 22.22 -10.50 -10.32
CA SER A 127 21.52 -9.33 -9.79
C SER A 127 20.31 -8.98 -10.64
N PHE A 128 20.40 -9.07 -11.97
CA PHE A 128 19.29 -8.80 -12.87
C PHE A 128 18.19 -9.85 -12.77
N MET A 129 18.53 -11.14 -12.63
CA MET A 129 17.56 -12.21 -12.40
C MET A 129 16.77 -12.00 -11.10
N ARG A 130 17.46 -11.63 -10.01
CA ARG A 130 16.79 -11.32 -8.74
C ARG A 130 15.88 -10.10 -8.86
N MET A 131 16.31 -9.10 -9.60
CA MET A 131 15.54 -7.88 -9.82
C MET A 131 14.28 -8.15 -10.64
N ASP A 132 14.36 -8.89 -11.75
CA ASP A 132 13.18 -9.23 -12.55
C ASP A 132 12.20 -10.11 -11.77
N HIS A 133 12.69 -11.09 -11.01
CA HIS A 133 11.83 -11.90 -10.15
C HIS A 133 11.04 -11.01 -9.17
N ASN A 134 11.73 -10.14 -8.43
CA ASN A 134 11.08 -9.22 -7.50
C ASN A 134 10.11 -8.27 -8.21
N TYR A 135 10.49 -7.76 -9.38
CA TYR A 135 9.61 -6.90 -10.15
C TYR A 135 8.33 -7.60 -10.57
N ARG A 136 8.42 -8.78 -11.20
CA ARG A 136 7.24 -9.55 -11.62
C ARG A 136 6.35 -9.93 -10.45
N GLN A 137 6.95 -10.39 -9.35
CA GLN A 137 6.18 -10.73 -8.15
C GLN A 137 5.51 -9.49 -7.56
N ALA A 138 6.20 -8.35 -7.50
CA ALA A 138 5.61 -7.08 -7.07
C ALA A 138 4.38 -6.74 -7.91
N ILE A 139 4.46 -6.74 -9.24
CA ILE A 139 3.32 -6.41 -10.10
C ILE A 139 2.15 -7.39 -9.89
N ILE A 140 2.42 -8.70 -9.89
CA ILE A 140 1.39 -9.73 -9.69
C ILE A 140 0.69 -9.57 -8.34
N TYR A 141 1.45 -9.35 -7.26
CA TYR A 141 0.87 -9.20 -5.93
C TYR A 141 0.14 -7.86 -5.77
N THR A 142 0.63 -6.79 -6.41
CA THR A 142 -0.10 -5.51 -6.45
C THR A 142 -1.47 -5.68 -7.12
N GLU A 143 -1.54 -6.36 -8.27
CA GLU A 143 -2.80 -6.62 -8.97
C GLU A 143 -3.76 -7.49 -8.14
N GLN A 144 -3.24 -8.54 -7.49
CA GLN A 144 -4.05 -9.41 -6.62
C GLN A 144 -4.58 -8.64 -5.40
N ALA A 145 -3.73 -7.84 -4.77
CA ALA A 145 -4.11 -7.01 -3.64
C ALA A 145 -5.22 -6.02 -4.04
N ASP A 146 -5.04 -5.34 -5.17
CA ASP A 146 -6.00 -4.36 -5.68
C ASP A 146 -7.37 -4.99 -5.94
N GLN A 147 -7.40 -6.17 -6.58
CA GLN A 147 -8.64 -6.89 -6.81
C GLN A 147 -9.36 -7.27 -5.52
N LEU A 148 -8.62 -7.78 -4.53
CA LEU A 148 -9.18 -8.25 -3.26
C LEU A 148 -9.63 -7.10 -2.36
N ILE A 149 -8.90 -5.98 -2.35
CA ILE A 149 -9.19 -4.82 -1.51
C ILE A 149 -10.34 -4.00 -2.10
N ASN A 150 -10.32 -3.72 -3.40
CA ASN A 150 -11.34 -2.88 -4.05
C ASN A 150 -12.67 -3.60 -4.28
N ASN A 151 -12.66 -4.94 -4.36
CA ASN A 151 -13.86 -5.75 -4.56
C ASN A 151 -14.13 -6.68 -3.37
N ALA A 152 -13.63 -6.35 -2.17
CA ALA A 152 -13.86 -7.14 -0.98
C ALA A 152 -15.37 -7.27 -0.70
N THR A 153 -15.84 -8.50 -0.55
CA THR A 153 -17.23 -8.77 -0.12
C THR A 153 -17.31 -9.24 1.32
N SER A 154 -16.16 -9.60 1.91
CA SER A 154 -16.03 -10.11 3.25
C SER A 154 -14.71 -9.66 3.89
N ALA A 155 -14.66 -9.70 5.22
CA ALA A 155 -13.44 -9.39 5.97
C ALA A 155 -12.27 -10.33 5.59
N GLN A 156 -12.57 -11.58 5.24
CA GLN A 156 -11.58 -12.56 4.81
C GLN A 156 -10.94 -12.20 3.46
N ASP A 157 -11.76 -11.70 2.51
CA ASP A 157 -11.24 -11.21 1.23
C ASP A 157 -10.29 -10.03 1.45
N PHE A 158 -10.67 -9.13 2.36
CA PHE A 158 -9.88 -7.96 2.70
C PHE A 158 -8.56 -8.32 3.38
N GLU A 159 -8.58 -9.22 4.38
CA GLU A 159 -7.38 -9.74 5.06
C GLU A 159 -6.42 -10.43 4.09
N LEU A 160 -6.96 -11.20 3.13
CA LEU A 160 -6.13 -11.80 2.07
C LEU A 160 -5.51 -10.71 1.19
N GLY A 161 -6.27 -9.69 0.83
CA GLY A 161 -5.80 -8.53 0.09
C GLY A 161 -4.67 -7.77 0.79
N GLU A 162 -4.78 -7.56 2.10
CA GLU A 162 -3.72 -6.99 2.94
C GLU A 162 -2.43 -7.82 2.87
N ALA A 163 -2.53 -9.15 3.03
CA ALA A 163 -1.38 -10.03 2.93
C ALA A 163 -0.72 -9.96 1.53
N LYS A 164 -1.49 -9.75 0.46
CA LYS A 164 -0.95 -9.53 -0.89
C LYS A 164 -0.28 -8.16 -1.04
N ALA A 165 -0.84 -7.10 -0.46
CA ALA A 165 -0.23 -5.78 -0.45
C ALA A 165 1.13 -5.81 0.26
N ASP A 166 1.23 -6.52 1.38
CA ASP A 166 2.49 -6.74 2.10
C ASP A 166 3.53 -7.49 1.26
N GLN A 167 3.12 -8.55 0.56
CA GLN A 167 3.99 -9.28 -0.37
C GLN A 167 4.48 -8.38 -1.49
N ALA A 168 3.59 -7.59 -2.09
CA ALA A 168 3.94 -6.61 -3.12
C ALA A 168 4.98 -5.61 -2.60
N GLN A 169 4.75 -5.04 -1.41
CA GLN A 169 5.63 -4.07 -0.77
C GLN A 169 7.02 -4.65 -0.47
N GLN A 170 7.09 -5.89 0.03
CA GLN A 170 8.36 -6.60 0.26
C GLN A 170 9.17 -6.76 -1.03
N HIS A 171 8.50 -7.09 -2.14
CA HIS A 171 9.15 -7.25 -3.44
C HIS A 171 9.57 -5.89 -4.04
N LEU A 172 8.73 -4.85 -3.91
CA LEU A 172 9.06 -3.48 -4.34
C LEU A 172 10.28 -2.92 -3.58
N ASN A 173 10.39 -3.19 -2.28
CA ASN A 173 11.51 -2.74 -1.45
C ASN A 173 12.84 -3.45 -1.78
N GLN A 174 12.78 -4.61 -2.42
CA GLN A 174 13.98 -5.32 -2.91
C GLN A 174 14.50 -4.76 -4.23
N LEU A 175 13.73 -3.88 -4.90
CA LEU A 175 14.14 -3.20 -6.12
C LEU A 175 14.95 -1.94 -5.77
N PRO A 176 16.20 -1.83 -6.24
CA PRO A 176 17.08 -0.76 -5.82
C PRO A 176 16.81 0.56 -6.56
N VAL A 177 16.67 1.67 -5.83
CA VAL A 177 16.35 3.01 -6.36
C VAL A 177 17.29 3.50 -7.48
N TRP A 178 18.55 3.08 -7.50
CA TRP A 178 19.52 3.50 -8.53
C TRP A 178 19.22 2.95 -9.93
N PHE A 179 18.29 1.99 -10.08
CA PHE A 179 17.92 1.46 -11.40
C PHE A 179 17.02 2.44 -12.19
N LEU A 180 16.36 3.40 -11.51
CA LEU A 180 15.43 4.37 -12.09
C LEU A 180 16.17 5.28 -13.10
N GLY A 181 16.04 4.98 -14.39
CA GLY A 181 16.62 5.77 -15.50
C GLY A 181 17.66 5.07 -16.37
N TYR A 182 18.08 3.83 -16.06
CA TYR A 182 19.02 3.09 -16.91
C TYR A 182 18.70 1.59 -16.96
N TYR A 183 18.07 1.15 -18.05
CA TYR A 183 17.93 -0.26 -18.37
C TYR A 183 18.62 -0.58 -19.70
N PRO A 184 19.42 -1.65 -19.78
CA PRO A 184 19.92 -2.13 -21.07
C PRO A 184 18.73 -2.61 -21.92
N GLN A 185 18.45 -1.91 -23.01
CA GLN A 185 17.45 -2.33 -23.98
C GLN A 185 17.83 -3.69 -24.55
N ARG A 186 17.18 -4.75 -24.04
CA ARG A 186 17.30 -6.16 -24.45
C ARG A 186 18.64 -6.82 -24.09
N TYR A 187 18.64 -7.59 -23.01
CA TYR A 187 19.72 -8.54 -22.72
C TYR A 187 19.23 -9.98 -22.80
N CYS A 188 19.39 -10.58 -23.99
CA CYS A 188 19.80 -11.98 -24.23
C CYS A 188 19.79 -12.28 -25.74
N ALA A 189 20.95 -12.24 -26.38
CA ALA A 189 21.08 -12.58 -27.80
C ALA A 189 21.39 -14.08 -28.06
N TRP A 190 21.76 -14.87 -27.04
CA TRP A 190 22.14 -16.30 -27.21
C TRP A 190 21.13 -17.31 -26.60
N PHE A 191 20.32 -16.88 -25.62
CA PHE A 191 19.35 -17.72 -24.89
C PHE A 191 17.98 -17.02 -24.68
N ASN A 192 17.51 -16.25 -25.64
CA ASN A 192 16.13 -15.74 -25.75
C ASN A 192 15.46 -15.15 -24.46
N CYS A 193 16.18 -14.44 -23.59
CA CYS A 193 15.55 -13.72 -22.46
C CYS A 193 15.19 -12.27 -22.84
N GLY A 194 13.90 -11.94 -22.76
CA GLY A 194 13.41 -10.58 -22.87
C GLY A 194 12.99 -10.06 -21.50
N TRP A 195 13.87 -9.35 -20.81
CA TRP A 195 13.48 -8.60 -19.61
C TRP A 195 12.73 -7.33 -20.04
N ARG A 196 11.50 -7.14 -19.54
CA ARG A 196 10.64 -5.99 -19.84
C ARG A 196 10.29 -5.31 -18.51
N PHE A 197 11.19 -4.44 -18.07
CA PHE A 197 10.98 -3.59 -16.91
C PHE A 197 10.62 -2.19 -17.42
N THR A 198 9.60 -1.55 -16.84
CA THR A 198 9.28 -0.15 -17.11
C THR A 198 9.26 0.67 -15.82
N LEU A 199 9.84 1.87 -15.86
CA LEU A 199 9.84 2.80 -14.74
C LEU A 199 8.41 3.16 -14.34
N ASP A 200 7.59 3.46 -15.34
CA ASP A 200 6.19 3.85 -15.16
C ASP A 200 5.38 2.77 -14.42
N GLU A 201 5.53 1.49 -14.78
CA GLU A 201 4.82 0.38 -14.12
C GLU A 201 5.31 0.16 -12.68
N PHE A 202 6.61 0.38 -12.41
CA PHE A 202 7.13 0.34 -11.06
C PHE A 202 6.61 1.50 -10.19
N GLU A 203 6.65 2.72 -10.70
CA GLU A 203 6.12 3.90 -10.01
C GLU A 203 4.61 3.76 -9.77
N ALA A 204 3.87 3.28 -10.76
CA ALA A 204 2.46 2.98 -10.64
C ALA A 204 2.18 1.90 -9.59
N ALA A 205 2.94 0.81 -9.58
CA ALA A 205 2.79 -0.26 -8.58
C ALA A 205 3.07 0.25 -7.16
N ARG A 206 4.12 1.07 -6.98
CA ARG A 206 4.45 1.66 -5.67
C ARG A 206 3.39 2.64 -5.19
N ALA A 207 2.90 3.50 -6.09
CA ALA A 207 1.81 4.42 -5.78
C ALA A 207 0.51 3.67 -5.46
N LEU A 208 0.23 2.57 -6.15
CA LEU A 208 -0.96 1.75 -5.88
C LEU A 208 -0.87 1.05 -4.53
N VAL A 209 0.28 0.43 -4.20
CA VAL A 209 0.50 -0.18 -2.88
C VAL A 209 0.38 0.86 -1.75
N GLY A 210 0.97 2.05 -1.91
CA GLY A 210 0.82 3.12 -0.91
C GLY A 210 -0.63 3.59 -0.73
N ARG A 211 -1.45 3.59 -1.79
CA ARG A 211 -2.90 3.88 -1.68
C ARG A 211 -3.64 2.76 -0.95
N MET A 212 -3.34 1.51 -1.28
CA MET A 212 -3.93 0.34 -0.59
C MET A 212 -3.58 0.31 0.89
N GLU A 213 -2.34 0.64 1.28
CA GLU A 213 -1.94 0.76 2.70
C GLU A 213 -2.85 1.74 3.46
N ALA A 214 -3.18 2.89 2.86
CA ALA A 214 -4.09 3.85 3.46
C ALA A 214 -5.52 3.31 3.58
N GLN A 215 -6.01 2.59 2.57
CA GLN A 215 -7.33 1.96 2.59
C GLN A 215 -7.41 0.82 3.61
N ILE A 216 -6.38 -0.03 3.70
CA ILE A 216 -6.25 -1.09 4.71
C ILE A 216 -6.32 -0.49 6.11
N PHE A 217 -5.54 0.56 6.37
CA PHE A 217 -5.56 1.23 7.67
C PHE A 217 -6.95 1.79 8.01
N GLN A 218 -7.62 2.43 7.04
CA GLN A 218 -8.99 2.94 7.24
C GLN A 218 -9.98 1.82 7.54
N GLU A 219 -9.93 0.72 6.79
CA GLU A 219 -10.81 -0.44 6.98
C GLU A 219 -10.57 -1.13 8.34
N GLN A 220 -9.32 -1.33 8.76
CA GLN A 220 -9.02 -1.94 10.06
C GLN A 220 -9.59 -1.13 11.22
N ASN A 221 -9.44 0.20 11.17
CA ASN A 221 -10.05 1.09 12.16
C ASN A 221 -11.58 1.00 12.12
N ALA A 222 -12.17 0.93 10.93
CA ALA A 222 -13.61 0.80 10.75
C ALA A 222 -14.15 -0.55 11.26
N LEU A 223 -13.43 -1.66 11.05
CA LEU A 223 -13.76 -2.98 11.58
C LEU A 223 -13.73 -3.00 13.12
N GLN A 224 -12.73 -2.32 13.72
CA GLN A 224 -12.67 -2.17 15.18
C GLN A 224 -13.87 -1.39 15.72
N GLN A 225 -14.25 -0.29 15.06
CA GLN A 225 -15.44 0.49 15.44
C GLN A 225 -16.73 -0.30 15.25
N LEU A 226 -16.84 -1.09 14.17
CA LEU A 226 -17.98 -1.97 13.91
C LEU A 226 -18.14 -2.99 15.04
N ALA A 227 -17.05 -3.63 15.44
CA ALA A 227 -17.07 -4.60 16.54
C ALA A 227 -17.50 -3.93 17.85
N ALA A 228 -16.86 -2.83 18.23
CA ALA A 228 -17.16 -2.10 19.47
C ALA A 228 -18.62 -1.59 19.53
N GLY A 229 -19.10 -0.96 18.46
CA GLY A 229 -20.48 -0.45 18.40
C GLY A 229 -21.52 -1.57 18.42
N THR A 230 -21.26 -2.68 17.72
CA THR A 230 -22.16 -3.86 17.75
C THR A 230 -22.22 -4.46 19.14
N GLU A 231 -21.08 -4.63 19.80
CA GLU A 231 -21.00 -5.17 21.17
C GLU A 231 -21.71 -4.26 22.17
N ALA A 232 -21.51 -2.94 22.08
CA ALA A 232 -22.18 -1.96 22.94
C ALA A 232 -23.72 -2.05 22.83
N VAL A 233 -24.24 -2.14 21.60
CA VAL A 233 -25.68 -2.31 21.37
C VAL A 233 -26.19 -3.64 21.92
N ALA A 234 -25.49 -4.74 21.66
CA ALA A 234 -25.88 -6.06 22.13
C ALA A 234 -25.90 -6.15 23.68
N ALA A 235 -24.89 -5.58 24.32
CA ALA A 235 -24.80 -5.51 25.79
C ALA A 235 -25.92 -4.66 26.39
N ALA A 236 -26.22 -3.49 25.81
CA ALA A 236 -27.32 -2.64 26.26
C ALA A 236 -28.68 -3.36 26.09
N LYS A 237 -28.91 -4.03 24.95
CA LYS A 237 -30.12 -4.83 24.73
C LYS A 237 -30.30 -5.91 25.79
N GLN A 238 -29.25 -6.68 26.07
CA GLN A 238 -29.28 -7.71 27.10
C GLN A 238 -29.57 -7.13 28.49
N ARG A 239 -28.92 -6.03 28.87
CA ARG A 239 -29.17 -5.37 30.16
C ARG A 239 -30.61 -4.88 30.27
N TYR A 240 -31.15 -4.32 29.21
CA TYR A 240 -32.53 -3.81 29.17
C TYR A 240 -33.57 -4.91 29.50
N GLU A 241 -33.36 -6.13 29.00
CA GLU A 241 -34.23 -7.27 29.24
C GLU A 241 -34.16 -7.78 30.69
N THR A 242 -33.00 -7.66 31.35
CA THR A 242 -32.77 -8.19 32.69
C THR A 242 -33.22 -7.26 33.82
N VAL A 243 -33.21 -5.95 33.57
CA VAL A 243 -33.47 -4.93 34.59
C VAL A 243 -34.97 -4.68 34.72
N GLN A 244 -35.48 -4.58 35.95
CA GLN A 244 -36.90 -4.29 36.23
C GLN A 244 -37.16 -2.79 36.46
N SER A 245 -36.14 -2.04 36.90
CA SER A 245 -36.24 -0.60 37.21
C SER A 245 -36.49 0.23 35.95
N SER A 246 -37.56 1.02 35.95
CA SER A 246 -37.90 1.92 34.84
C SER A 246 -36.86 3.02 34.62
N GLU A 247 -36.20 3.49 35.68
CA GLU A 247 -35.17 4.53 35.59
C GLU A 247 -33.88 3.98 34.97
N GLU A 248 -33.45 2.80 35.39
CA GLU A 248 -32.29 2.11 34.80
C GLU A 248 -32.53 1.74 33.34
N LYS A 249 -33.76 1.36 32.97
CA LYS A 249 -34.13 1.12 31.57
C LYS A 249 -33.92 2.35 30.68
N ILE A 250 -34.22 3.57 31.18
CA ILE A 250 -33.98 4.81 30.44
C ILE A 250 -32.48 5.02 30.23
N ALA A 251 -31.66 4.80 31.26
CA ALA A 251 -30.21 4.91 31.15
C ALA A 251 -29.64 3.90 30.13
N ILE A 252 -30.14 2.67 30.13
CA ILE A 252 -29.72 1.63 29.18
C ILE A 252 -30.14 1.97 27.75
N LEU A 253 -31.31 2.58 27.54
CA LEU A 253 -31.70 3.05 26.21
C LEU A 253 -30.75 4.15 25.69
N ALA A 254 -30.26 5.03 26.57
CA ALA A 254 -29.24 5.99 26.18
C ALA A 254 -27.90 5.30 25.81
N GLU A 255 -27.50 4.26 26.54
CA GLU A 255 -26.32 3.43 26.19
C GLU A 255 -26.50 2.71 24.84
N TRP A 256 -27.69 2.16 24.57
CA TRP A 256 -28.03 1.53 23.29
C TRP A 256 -27.92 2.54 22.15
N GLN A 257 -28.57 3.70 22.29
CA GLN A 257 -28.51 4.77 21.29
C GLN A 257 -27.06 5.16 21.01
N LYS A 258 -26.23 5.34 22.04
CA LYS A 258 -24.81 5.65 21.89
C LYS A 258 -24.04 4.58 21.10
N GLY A 259 -24.34 3.31 21.29
CA GLY A 259 -23.75 2.22 20.49
C GLY A 259 -24.16 2.29 19.02
N MET A 260 -25.43 2.63 18.73
CA MET A 260 -25.87 2.88 17.35
C MET A 260 -25.20 4.12 16.76
N ASP A 261 -24.98 5.17 17.56
CA ASP A 261 -24.29 6.38 17.11
C ASP A 261 -22.87 6.05 16.65
N GLN A 262 -22.13 5.26 17.44
CA GLN A 262 -20.79 4.79 17.07
C GLN A 262 -20.78 4.05 15.73
N LEU A 263 -21.78 3.19 15.48
CA LEU A 263 -21.91 2.50 14.21
C LEU A 263 -22.20 3.47 13.05
N SER A 264 -22.95 4.56 13.31
CA SER A 264 -23.31 5.54 12.28
C SER A 264 -22.15 6.47 11.90
N GLU A 265 -21.09 6.51 12.71
CA GLU A 265 -19.88 7.28 12.43
C GLU A 265 -18.86 6.53 11.58
N ILE A 266 -19.07 5.23 11.36
CA ILE A 266 -18.17 4.40 10.57
C ILE A 266 -18.23 4.86 9.10
N PRO A 267 -17.09 5.13 8.44
CA PRO A 267 -17.08 5.62 7.07
C PRO A 267 -17.81 4.65 6.12
N PRO A 268 -18.86 5.08 5.41
CA PRO A 268 -19.67 4.15 4.61
C PRO A 268 -18.94 3.56 3.40
N GLY A 269 -17.77 4.10 3.05
CA GLY A 269 -16.93 3.59 1.95
C GLY A 269 -16.07 2.39 2.33
N THR A 270 -16.11 2.00 3.60
CA THR A 270 -15.47 0.79 4.11
C THR A 270 -16.44 -0.39 4.04
N LEU A 271 -15.93 -1.61 3.92
CA LEU A 271 -16.74 -2.83 4.03
C LEU A 271 -17.42 -2.89 5.41
N ALA A 272 -16.69 -2.48 6.45
CA ALA A 272 -17.19 -2.33 7.81
C ALA A 272 -18.35 -1.32 7.89
N GLY A 273 -18.29 -0.20 7.17
CA GLY A 273 -19.35 0.80 7.09
C GLY A 273 -20.63 0.26 6.46
N GLN A 274 -20.52 -0.47 5.35
CA GLN A 274 -21.69 -1.13 4.73
C GLN A 274 -22.33 -2.17 5.68
N THR A 275 -21.49 -2.93 6.37
CA THR A 275 -21.93 -3.89 7.39
C THR A 275 -22.59 -3.18 8.57
N ALA A 276 -22.01 -2.07 9.03
CA ALA A 276 -22.53 -1.25 10.11
C ALA A 276 -23.93 -0.72 9.76
N GLN A 277 -24.11 -0.21 8.54
CA GLN A 277 -25.40 0.31 8.08
C GLN A 277 -26.50 -0.76 8.07
N THR A 278 -26.15 -1.98 7.64
CA THR A 278 -27.07 -3.12 7.67
C THR A 278 -27.50 -3.46 9.10
N ARG A 279 -26.53 -3.50 10.03
CA ARG A 279 -26.79 -3.77 11.46
C ARG A 279 -27.58 -2.65 12.13
N LEU A 280 -27.25 -1.40 11.84
CA LEU A 280 -27.95 -0.21 12.31
C LEU A 280 -29.43 -0.26 12.00
N ASN A 281 -29.81 -0.61 10.77
CA ASN A 281 -31.21 -0.73 10.40
C ASN A 281 -31.96 -1.77 11.25
N ALA A 282 -31.29 -2.87 11.64
CA ALA A 282 -31.87 -3.86 12.55
C ALA A 282 -31.96 -3.32 13.99
N PHE A 283 -30.88 -2.72 14.50
CA PHE A 283 -30.84 -2.15 15.84
C PHE A 283 -31.84 -1.00 16.05
N GLN A 284 -32.05 -0.18 15.03
CA GLN A 284 -33.05 0.90 15.05
C GLN A 284 -34.47 0.35 15.23
N ARG A 285 -34.84 -0.73 14.52
CA ARG A 285 -36.16 -1.36 14.68
C ARG A 285 -36.36 -1.93 16.08
N ASP A 286 -35.34 -2.62 16.60
CA ASP A 286 -35.36 -3.17 17.95
C ASP A 286 -35.49 -2.05 18.99
N TYR A 287 -34.68 -0.99 18.86
CA TYR A 287 -34.69 0.17 19.74
C TYR A 287 -36.05 0.88 19.75
N GLN A 288 -36.66 1.11 18.58
CA GLN A 288 -37.98 1.73 18.46
C GLN A 288 -39.08 0.93 19.16
N THR A 289 -38.96 -0.39 19.19
CA THR A 289 -39.91 -1.28 19.85
C THR A 289 -39.89 -1.10 21.37
N VAL A 290 -38.71 -0.89 21.95
CA VAL A 290 -38.52 -0.82 23.42
C VAL A 290 -38.48 0.59 23.99
N ALA A 291 -38.04 1.58 23.21
CA ALA A 291 -38.02 2.99 23.61
C ALA A 291 -39.42 3.65 23.60
N GLY A 292 -40.45 2.89 23.21
CA GLY A 292 -41.78 3.37 22.87
C GLY A 292 -42.72 3.82 24.00
N THR A 293 -42.26 4.06 25.22
CA THR A 293 -43.15 4.44 26.34
C THR A 293 -43.60 5.90 26.37
N SER A 294 -43.01 6.82 25.56
CA SER A 294 -43.57 8.16 25.30
C SER A 294 -43.59 8.51 23.80
N ALA A 295 -44.65 9.19 23.35
CA ALA A 295 -44.85 9.53 21.93
C ALA A 295 -43.80 10.54 21.41
N ASP A 296 -43.44 11.52 22.23
CA ASP A 296 -42.49 12.59 21.88
C ASP A 296 -41.06 12.06 21.72
N ALA A 297 -40.64 11.09 22.55
CA ALA A 297 -39.33 10.45 22.43
C ALA A 297 -39.25 9.58 21.15
N ARG A 298 -40.33 8.88 20.80
CA ARG A 298 -40.42 8.13 19.54
C ARG A 298 -40.30 9.04 18.31
N GLN A 299 -41.01 10.16 18.33
CA GLN A 299 -41.00 11.11 17.22
C GLN A 299 -39.63 11.79 17.05
N SER A 300 -39.04 12.29 18.15
CA SER A 300 -37.68 12.85 18.15
C SER A 300 -36.66 11.85 17.59
N ASN A 301 -36.69 10.60 18.07
CA ASN A 301 -35.78 9.57 17.59
C ASN A 301 -35.99 9.26 16.11
N SER A 302 -37.23 9.23 15.63
CA SER A 302 -37.52 9.02 14.20
C SER A 302 -36.85 10.09 13.32
N TYR A 303 -36.92 11.36 13.71
CA TYR A 303 -36.28 12.44 12.96
C TYR A 303 -34.76 12.35 12.96
N VAL A 304 -34.15 12.06 14.12
CA VAL A 304 -32.69 11.88 14.23
C VAL A 304 -32.21 10.71 13.36
N GLN A 305 -32.94 9.59 13.35
CA GLN A 305 -32.55 8.44 12.53
C GLN A 305 -32.73 8.71 11.04
N ALA A 306 -33.82 9.36 10.62
CA ALA A 306 -33.99 9.79 9.24
C ALA A 306 -32.86 10.72 8.78
N ALA A 307 -32.46 11.67 9.64
CA ALA A 307 -31.34 12.56 9.36
C ALA A 307 -30.02 11.81 9.13
N LYS A 308 -29.72 10.81 9.96
CA LYS A 308 -28.54 9.95 9.81
C LYS A 308 -28.56 9.17 8.49
N GLN A 309 -29.71 8.66 8.08
CA GLN A 309 -29.82 7.94 6.80
C GLN A 309 -29.55 8.85 5.60
N TYR A 310 -30.06 10.08 5.59
CA TYR A 310 -29.73 11.06 4.55
C TYR A 310 -28.25 11.42 4.54
N ALA A 311 -27.65 11.60 5.71
CA ALA A 311 -26.22 11.88 5.86
C ALA A 311 -25.32 10.77 5.31
N VAL A 312 -25.69 9.50 5.54
CA VAL A 312 -24.98 8.34 4.99
C VAL A 312 -25.06 8.35 3.46
N GLN A 313 -26.26 8.50 2.89
CA GLN A 313 -26.44 8.57 1.44
C GLN A 313 -25.65 9.73 0.82
N ALA A 314 -25.66 10.91 1.47
CA ALA A 314 -24.90 12.07 1.01
C ALA A 314 -23.39 11.78 0.99
N SER A 315 -22.89 11.09 2.02
CA SER A 315 -21.48 10.72 2.15
C SER A 315 -21.07 9.67 1.12
N GLU A 316 -21.90 8.64 0.91
CA GLU A 316 -21.70 7.60 -0.12
C GLU A 316 -21.64 8.19 -1.51
N LEU A 317 -22.53 9.13 -1.81
CA LEU A 317 -22.63 9.73 -3.14
C LEU A 317 -21.33 10.43 -3.56
N VAL A 318 -20.56 10.96 -2.60
CA VAL A 318 -19.34 11.75 -2.88
C VAL A 318 -18.04 10.99 -2.68
N GLN A 319 -18.09 9.70 -2.35
CA GLN A 319 -16.90 8.88 -2.23
C GLN A 319 -16.16 8.75 -3.56
N ASN A 320 -14.83 8.64 -3.48
CA ASN A 320 -13.96 8.47 -4.64
C ASN A 320 -14.12 9.57 -5.71
N PRO A 321 -13.92 10.86 -5.36
CA PRO A 321 -13.88 11.93 -6.35
C PRO A 321 -12.74 11.70 -7.38
N PRO A 322 -12.78 12.32 -8.57
CA PRO A 322 -13.63 13.44 -8.97
C PRO A 322 -15.07 13.06 -9.37
N HIS A 323 -16.01 13.96 -9.09
CA HIS A 323 -17.42 13.83 -9.51
C HIS A 323 -17.88 15.06 -10.28
N ALA A 324 -18.86 14.87 -11.18
CA ALA A 324 -19.50 15.98 -11.88
C ALA A 324 -20.25 16.91 -10.90
N ALA A 325 -20.39 18.18 -11.27
CA ALA A 325 -21.09 19.19 -10.46
C ALA A 325 -22.51 18.77 -10.05
N SER A 326 -23.23 18.03 -10.90
CA SER A 326 -24.57 17.51 -10.60
C SER A 326 -24.59 16.53 -9.43
N ARG A 327 -23.56 15.69 -9.31
CA ARG A 327 -23.45 14.70 -8.23
C ARG A 327 -23.12 15.36 -6.89
N TRP A 328 -22.27 16.39 -6.90
CA TRP A 328 -22.06 17.24 -5.71
C TRP A 328 -23.34 17.98 -5.30
N GLN A 329 -24.12 18.46 -6.27
CA GLN A 329 -25.41 19.10 -5.99
C GLN A 329 -26.41 18.15 -5.33
N GLU A 330 -26.50 16.91 -5.80
CA GLU A 330 -27.37 15.90 -5.22
C GLU A 330 -26.94 15.55 -3.78
N ALA A 331 -25.64 15.44 -3.52
CA ALA A 331 -25.13 15.26 -2.17
C ALA A 331 -25.46 16.44 -1.25
N ALA A 332 -25.39 17.68 -1.77
CA ALA A 332 -25.79 18.87 -1.02
C ALA A 332 -27.27 18.81 -0.62
N ARG A 333 -28.16 18.36 -1.50
CA ARG A 333 -29.60 18.19 -1.20
C ARG A 333 -29.82 17.15 -0.10
N LEU A 334 -29.12 16.02 -0.16
CA LEU A 334 -29.22 15.00 0.89
C LEU A 334 -28.75 15.54 2.26
N TRP A 335 -27.70 16.35 2.31
CA TRP A 335 -27.29 17.03 3.55
C TRP A 335 -28.33 18.05 4.03
N GLU A 336 -28.98 18.78 3.13
CA GLU A 336 -30.08 19.70 3.44
C GLU A 336 -31.28 18.96 4.02
N ASP A 337 -31.68 17.83 3.42
CA ASP A 337 -32.75 16.97 3.90
C ASP A 337 -32.43 16.40 5.30
N ALA A 338 -31.18 15.98 5.53
CA ALA A 338 -30.71 15.55 6.84
C ALA A 338 -30.89 16.65 7.90
N ILE A 339 -30.46 17.88 7.59
CA ILE A 339 -30.60 19.04 8.47
C ILE A 339 -32.09 19.37 8.70
N GLN A 340 -32.93 19.25 7.68
CA GLN A 340 -34.37 19.50 7.80
C GLN A 340 -35.04 18.50 8.76
N GLN A 341 -34.66 17.23 8.75
CA GLN A 341 -35.15 16.25 9.72
C GLN A 341 -34.76 16.66 11.15
N LEU A 342 -33.50 17.04 11.38
CA LEU A 342 -33.03 17.46 12.70
C LEU A 342 -33.75 18.71 13.24
N ASN A 343 -34.19 19.61 12.34
CA ASN A 343 -34.96 20.79 12.72
C ASN A 343 -36.38 20.48 13.21
N GLN A 344 -36.89 19.26 12.99
CA GLN A 344 -38.20 18.85 13.50
C GLN A 344 -38.15 18.34 14.95
N VAL A 345 -36.95 18.17 15.51
CA VAL A 345 -36.75 17.74 16.90
C VAL A 345 -37.03 18.93 17.83
N GLN A 346 -38.04 18.78 18.69
CA GLN A 346 -38.45 19.83 19.62
C GLN A 346 -37.43 20.01 20.77
N ASP A 347 -37.26 21.25 21.23
CA ASP A 347 -36.32 21.65 22.30
C ASP A 347 -36.50 20.86 23.60
N ALA A 348 -37.75 20.51 23.95
CA ALA A 348 -38.07 19.76 25.17
C ALA A 348 -37.89 18.24 25.03
N SER A 349 -37.56 17.74 23.84
CA SER A 349 -37.41 16.30 23.61
C SER A 349 -36.08 15.78 24.14
N PRO A 350 -36.02 14.53 24.65
CA PRO A 350 -34.76 13.91 25.11
C PRO A 350 -33.65 13.83 24.04
N GLY A 351 -34.01 13.88 22.75
CA GLY A 351 -33.06 13.81 21.63
C GLY A 351 -32.56 15.17 21.11
N TYR A 352 -32.97 16.29 21.71
CA TYR A 352 -32.65 17.62 21.20
C TYR A 352 -31.15 17.91 21.17
N ALA A 353 -30.42 17.60 22.25
CA ALA A 353 -28.99 17.87 22.33
C ALA A 353 -28.19 17.12 21.24
N GLU A 354 -28.57 15.86 20.97
CA GLU A 354 -28.00 15.07 19.89
C GLU A 354 -28.32 15.70 18.52
N ALA A 355 -29.58 16.09 18.31
CA ALA A 355 -30.01 16.72 17.06
C ALA A 355 -29.25 18.02 16.77
N GLN A 356 -28.97 18.83 17.80
CA GLN A 356 -28.17 20.05 17.67
C GLN A 356 -26.72 19.76 17.27
N ALA A 357 -26.10 18.76 17.91
CA ALA A 357 -24.72 18.36 17.59
C ALA A 357 -24.61 17.84 16.15
N LEU A 358 -25.54 16.98 15.72
CA LEU A 358 -25.61 16.48 14.34
C LEU A 358 -25.86 17.61 13.34
N ARG A 359 -26.73 18.58 13.67
CA ARG A 359 -27.03 19.71 12.80
C ARG A 359 -25.78 20.54 12.52
N ALA A 360 -25.00 20.84 13.57
CA ALA A 360 -23.74 21.58 13.41
C ALA A 360 -22.70 20.80 12.58
N LYS A 361 -22.63 19.47 12.75
CA LYS A 361 -21.78 18.59 11.92
C LYS A 361 -22.22 18.63 10.45
N TYR A 362 -23.51 18.45 10.19
CA TYR A 362 -24.05 18.37 8.82
C TYR A 362 -24.02 19.71 8.09
N GLN A 363 -24.17 20.83 8.79
CA GLN A 363 -23.97 22.16 8.22
C GLN A 363 -22.55 22.36 7.70
N ARG A 364 -21.53 21.90 8.45
CA ARG A 364 -20.14 21.94 7.99
C ARG A 364 -19.93 21.08 6.75
N ASN A 365 -20.43 19.84 6.75
CA ASN A 365 -20.35 18.95 5.60
C ASN A 365 -21.02 19.55 4.36
N LEU A 366 -22.23 20.12 4.50
CA LEU A 366 -22.93 20.80 3.42
C LEU A 366 -22.11 21.95 2.84
N SER A 367 -21.45 22.75 3.69
CA SER A 367 -20.56 23.83 3.23
C SER A 367 -19.40 23.29 2.40
N GLU A 368 -18.75 22.22 2.83
CA GLU A 368 -17.66 21.58 2.08
C GLU A 368 -18.14 21.06 0.72
N ILE A 369 -19.29 20.38 0.67
CA ILE A 369 -19.88 19.88 -0.59
C ILE A 369 -20.20 21.01 -1.55
N ARG A 370 -20.75 22.14 -1.07
CA ARG A 370 -21.05 23.31 -1.92
C ARG A 370 -19.79 23.97 -2.48
N ILE A 371 -18.70 23.99 -1.71
CA ILE A 371 -17.39 24.44 -2.21
C ILE A 371 -16.94 23.52 -3.34
N ARG A 372 -16.94 22.20 -3.14
CA ARG A 372 -16.57 21.22 -4.18
C ARG A 372 -17.40 21.33 -5.45
N GLN A 373 -18.72 21.50 -5.29
CA GLN A 373 -19.63 21.72 -6.42
C GLN A 373 -19.22 22.95 -7.24
N THR A 374 -18.88 24.04 -6.56
CA THR A 374 -18.51 25.31 -7.20
C THR A 374 -17.15 25.20 -7.89
N GLU A 375 -16.16 24.58 -7.23
CA GLU A 375 -14.83 24.30 -7.80
C GLU A 375 -14.94 23.47 -9.08
N GLU A 376 -15.71 22.38 -9.06
CA GLU A 376 -15.93 21.52 -10.22
C GLU A 376 -16.61 22.26 -11.37
N ALA A 377 -17.69 22.99 -11.09
CA ALA A 377 -18.42 23.74 -12.12
C ALA A 377 -17.54 24.83 -12.77
N ALA A 378 -16.77 25.56 -11.96
CA ALA A 378 -15.84 26.57 -12.44
C ALA A 378 -14.70 25.95 -13.27
N ALA A 379 -14.15 24.82 -12.83
CA ALA A 379 -13.09 24.11 -13.55
C ALA A 379 -13.57 23.60 -14.91
N VAL A 380 -14.75 22.97 -14.98
CA VAL A 380 -15.34 22.49 -16.24
C VAL A 380 -15.58 23.65 -17.21
N GLN A 381 -16.15 24.76 -16.74
CA GLN A 381 -16.39 25.94 -17.56
C GLN A 381 -15.08 26.56 -18.08
N ALA A 382 -14.10 26.77 -17.20
CA ALA A 382 -12.81 27.33 -17.56
C ALA A 382 -12.07 26.43 -18.56
N PHE A 383 -12.06 25.11 -18.33
CA PHE A 383 -11.44 24.14 -19.22
C PHE A 383 -12.08 24.16 -20.62
N GLY A 384 -13.41 24.20 -20.72
CA GLY A 384 -14.11 24.28 -22.01
C GLY A 384 -13.71 25.52 -22.81
N GLN A 385 -13.65 26.69 -22.16
CA GLN A 385 -13.21 27.93 -22.81
C GLN A 385 -11.75 27.87 -23.27
N ILE A 386 -10.86 27.29 -22.45
CA ILE A 386 -9.46 27.12 -22.80
C ILE A 386 -9.29 26.15 -23.97
N GLN A 387 -10.03 25.03 -23.95
CA GLN A 387 -9.98 24.01 -25.00
C GLN A 387 -10.36 24.59 -26.37
N GLU A 388 -11.43 25.39 -26.44
CA GLU A 388 -11.82 26.07 -27.67
C GLU A 388 -10.75 27.04 -28.17
N ARG A 389 -10.14 27.83 -27.26
CA ARG A 389 -9.06 28.77 -27.61
C ARG A 389 -7.83 28.05 -28.13
N VAL A 390 -7.36 27.01 -27.44
CA VAL A 390 -6.20 26.21 -27.85
C VAL A 390 -6.44 25.57 -29.22
N THR A 391 -7.61 24.96 -29.42
CA THR A 391 -7.96 24.31 -30.68
C THR A 391 -7.94 25.31 -31.84
N ARG A 392 -8.53 26.49 -31.63
CA ARG A 392 -8.52 27.57 -32.64
C ARG A 392 -7.10 28.04 -32.92
N LEU A 393 -6.32 28.32 -31.87
CA LEU A 393 -4.97 28.87 -31.98
C LEU A 393 -4.04 27.89 -32.72
N ILE A 394 -4.09 26.60 -32.40
CA ILE A 394 -3.30 25.56 -33.08
C ILE A 394 -3.72 25.43 -34.54
N ALA A 395 -5.01 25.55 -34.86
CA ALA A 395 -5.51 25.45 -36.23
C ALA A 395 -5.14 26.66 -37.10
N THR A 396 -5.06 27.87 -36.53
CA THR A 396 -4.82 29.11 -37.30
C THR A 396 -3.37 29.56 -37.31
N THR A 397 -2.53 29.08 -36.38
CA THR A 397 -1.13 29.53 -36.27
C THR A 397 -0.21 28.73 -37.18
N GLN A 398 0.29 29.37 -38.23
CA GLN A 398 1.27 28.79 -39.16
C GLN A 398 2.70 29.34 -38.96
N GLN A 399 2.84 30.55 -38.42
CA GLN A 399 4.12 31.22 -38.15
C GLN A 399 4.15 31.80 -36.73
N PRO A 400 5.33 31.83 -36.07
CA PRO A 400 5.46 32.37 -34.73
C PRO A 400 5.28 33.90 -34.71
N SER A 401 4.51 34.41 -33.74
CA SER A 401 4.38 35.84 -33.45
C SER A 401 4.44 36.07 -31.92
N PRO A 402 4.92 37.25 -31.44
CA PRO A 402 4.94 37.55 -30.01
C PRO A 402 3.58 37.42 -29.34
N GLU A 403 2.51 37.78 -30.06
CA GLU A 403 1.13 37.69 -29.59
C GLU A 403 0.70 36.24 -29.35
N THR A 404 0.99 35.35 -30.31
CA THR A 404 0.64 33.92 -30.21
C THR A 404 1.44 33.22 -29.11
N LEU A 405 2.72 33.56 -28.94
CA LEU A 405 3.55 33.02 -27.86
C LEU A 405 3.00 33.42 -26.48
N ALA A 406 2.68 34.70 -26.29
CA ALA A 406 2.09 35.20 -25.05
C ALA A 406 0.71 34.57 -24.76
N GLU A 407 -0.11 34.35 -25.79
CA GLU A 407 -1.41 33.69 -25.64
C GLU A 407 -1.27 32.22 -25.21
N LEU A 408 -0.30 31.48 -25.77
CA LEU A 408 0.00 30.11 -25.36
C LEU A 408 0.52 30.04 -23.92
N GLU A 409 1.39 30.96 -23.51
CA GLU A 409 1.87 31.05 -22.13
C GLU A 409 0.71 31.32 -21.15
N GLN A 410 -0.19 32.25 -21.48
CA GLN A 410 -1.38 32.51 -20.67
C GLN A 410 -2.30 31.28 -20.57
N ILE A 411 -2.48 30.55 -21.67
CA ILE A 411 -3.25 29.30 -21.70
C ILE A 411 -2.63 28.26 -20.77
N ILE A 412 -1.30 28.06 -20.84
CA ILE A 412 -0.59 27.09 -20.01
C ILE A 412 -0.77 27.43 -18.52
N ASN A 413 -0.60 28.70 -18.14
CA ASN A 413 -0.80 29.14 -16.75
C ASN A 413 -2.24 28.87 -16.28
N ARG A 414 -3.24 29.15 -17.11
CA ARG A 414 -4.65 28.87 -16.75
C ARG A 414 -4.96 27.37 -16.64
N LEU A 415 -4.26 26.52 -17.38
CA LEU A 415 -4.38 25.07 -17.26
C LEU A 415 -3.69 24.55 -15.99
N ASP A 416 -2.65 25.23 -15.53
CA ASP A 416 -1.99 24.94 -14.24
C ASP A 416 -2.86 25.33 -13.03
N ASP A 417 -3.75 26.32 -13.20
CA ASP A 417 -4.71 26.74 -12.16
C ASP A 417 -5.91 25.79 -12.00
N VAL A 418 -6.07 24.77 -12.87
CA VAL A 418 -7.18 23.82 -12.76
C VAL A 418 -6.96 22.92 -11.53
N PRO A 419 -7.87 22.95 -10.53
CA PRO A 419 -7.66 22.21 -9.28
C PRO A 419 -7.58 20.69 -9.50
N ALA A 420 -6.64 20.06 -8.79
CA ALA A 420 -6.58 18.61 -8.68
C ALA A 420 -7.86 18.07 -8.01
N GLY A 421 -8.35 16.92 -8.48
CA GLY A 421 -9.59 16.32 -7.96
C GLY A 421 -10.87 16.83 -8.63
N THR A 422 -10.77 17.60 -9.72
CA THR A 422 -11.88 17.92 -10.64
C THR A 422 -11.95 16.91 -11.78
N THR A 423 -13.10 16.77 -12.43
CA THR A 423 -13.28 15.78 -13.53
C THR A 423 -12.43 16.10 -14.76
N VAL A 424 -12.09 17.38 -14.96
CA VAL A 424 -11.28 17.86 -16.09
C VAL A 424 -9.78 17.91 -15.80
N SER A 425 -9.34 17.61 -14.58
CA SER A 425 -7.92 17.73 -14.18
C SER A 425 -6.95 16.98 -15.10
N GLN A 426 -7.22 15.71 -15.43
CA GLN A 426 -6.37 14.93 -16.33
C GLN A 426 -6.38 15.47 -17.77
N SER A 427 -7.54 15.90 -18.25
CA SER A 427 -7.69 16.51 -19.57
C SER A 427 -6.96 17.85 -19.66
N ALA A 428 -6.99 18.64 -18.58
CA ALA A 428 -6.27 19.90 -18.45
C ALA A 428 -4.74 19.68 -18.53
N GLN A 429 -4.21 18.70 -17.80
CA GLN A 429 -2.79 18.32 -17.87
C GLN A 429 -2.38 17.87 -19.28
N THR A 430 -3.25 17.08 -19.94
CA THR A 430 -3.01 16.64 -21.31
C THR A 430 -2.96 17.83 -22.27
N LEU A 431 -3.95 18.71 -22.22
CA LEU A 431 -4.03 19.90 -23.08
C LEU A 431 -2.86 20.87 -22.82
N ARG A 432 -2.43 20.99 -21.56
CA ARG A 432 -1.27 21.77 -21.17
C ARG A 432 0.00 21.24 -21.83
N SER A 433 0.20 19.92 -21.82
CA SER A 433 1.36 19.29 -22.48
C SER A 433 1.38 19.58 -23.99
N GLN A 434 0.21 19.57 -24.63
CA GLN A 434 0.07 19.88 -26.06
C GLN A 434 0.37 21.35 -26.35
N ALA A 435 -0.19 22.27 -25.56
CA ALA A 435 0.07 23.70 -25.68
C ALA A 435 1.56 24.03 -25.47
N ALA A 436 2.20 23.42 -24.46
CA ALA A 436 3.63 23.58 -24.20
C ALA A 436 4.52 23.06 -25.34
N ALA A 437 4.19 21.88 -25.89
CA ALA A 437 4.90 21.34 -27.04
C ALA A 437 4.76 22.23 -28.29
N HIS A 438 3.57 22.79 -28.51
CA HIS A 438 3.33 23.71 -29.62
C HIS A 438 4.08 25.04 -29.43
N LEU A 439 4.08 25.60 -28.22
CA LEU A 439 4.86 26.78 -27.85
C LEU A 439 6.35 26.56 -28.13
N GLN A 440 6.91 25.45 -27.67
CA GLN A 440 8.31 25.10 -27.91
C GLN A 440 8.63 24.99 -29.41
N LYS A 441 7.72 24.39 -30.19
CA LYS A 441 7.89 24.30 -31.65
C LYS A 441 7.93 25.68 -32.32
N LEU A 442 7.06 26.60 -31.91
CA LEU A 442 7.02 27.97 -32.44
C LEU A 442 8.26 28.77 -32.03
N GLN A 443 8.71 28.64 -30.78
CA GLN A 443 9.94 29.29 -30.30
C GLN A 443 11.18 28.83 -31.08
N ASN A 444 11.26 27.55 -31.45
CA ASN A 444 12.35 27.00 -32.25
C ASN A 444 12.30 27.41 -33.73
N ALA A 445 11.17 27.98 -34.19
CA ALA A 445 10.96 28.41 -35.56
C ALA A 445 11.16 29.93 -35.76
N MET A 446 11.38 30.68 -34.67
CA MET A 446 11.91 32.05 -34.70
C MET A 446 13.43 32.02 -34.83
#